data_AF-A0A4Q3YIG6-F1
#
_entry.id   AF-A0A4Q3YIG6-F1
#
_cell.length_a   1.000
_cell.length_b   1.000
_cell.length_c   1.000
_cell.angle_alpha   90.00
_cell.angle_beta   90.00
_cell.angle_gamma   90.00
#
_symmetry.space_group_name_H-M   'P 1'
#
loop_
_entity.id
_entity.type
_entity.pdbx_description
1 polymer ?
#
loop_
_entity_poly.entity_id
_entity_poly.type
_entity_poly.pdbx_seq_one_letter_code
_entity_poly.pdbx_strand_id
1 'polypeptide(L)'
;ILIDNEEIGVCMLADKTRRALYMLNHFEYDNRSLADEYERDVKAGLDTPPPVNLFPNGDVTVEPENRWRSHAHLLFQNWISEIYQTTPYELEKIGN
;
A
#
# COMPACT_ATOMS: atom_id res chain seq x y z
N ILE A 1 6.18 9.60 -12.96
CA ILE A 1 5.24 8.59 -12.42
C ILE A 1 5.99 7.26 -12.38
N LEU A 2 5.82 6.47 -11.32
CA LEU A 2 6.48 5.17 -11.16
C LEU A 2 5.49 3.99 -11.23
N ILE A 3 4.27 4.19 -10.72
CA ILE A 3 3.17 3.21 -10.81
C ILE A 3 1.90 4.01 -11.13
N ASP A 4 1.14 3.55 -12.12
CA ASP A 4 -0.17 4.05 -12.51
C ASP A 4 -1.03 2.94 -13.11
N ASN A 5 -2.31 3.25 -13.29
CA ASN A 5 -3.30 2.39 -13.90
C ASN A 5 -4.40 3.26 -14.54
N GLU A 6 -4.99 2.80 -15.63
CA GLU A 6 -5.99 3.57 -16.39
C GLU A 6 -7.30 3.80 -15.61
N GLU A 7 -7.68 2.87 -14.74
CA GLU A 7 -8.94 2.92 -13.98
C GLU A 7 -8.79 3.67 -12.65
N ILE A 8 -7.71 3.42 -11.90
CA ILE A 8 -7.49 4.01 -10.57
C ILE A 8 -6.53 5.20 -10.57
N GLY A 9 -5.92 5.52 -11.71
CA GLY A 9 -5.03 6.67 -11.89
C GLY A 9 -3.61 6.46 -11.39
N VAL A 10 -2.98 7.55 -10.93
CA VAL A 10 -1.58 7.56 -10.46
C VAL A 10 -1.49 6.92 -9.07
N CYS A 11 -0.60 5.95 -8.93
CA CYS A 11 -0.40 5.21 -7.69
C CYS A 11 0.86 5.66 -6.94
N MET A 12 1.98 5.82 -7.65
CA MET A 12 3.26 6.17 -7.05
C MET A 12 4.04 7.22 -7.86
N LEU A 13 4.57 8.22 -7.16
CA LEU A 13 5.37 9.30 -7.71
C LEU A 13 6.69 9.46 -6.94
N ALA A 14 7.79 9.64 -7.65
CA ALA A 14 9.06 10.05 -7.05
C ALA A 14 9.40 11.48 -7.44
N ASP A 15 9.73 12.30 -6.45
CA ASP A 15 10.30 13.63 -6.59
C ASP A 15 11.74 13.61 -6.08
N LYS A 16 12.69 13.48 -7.01
CA LYS A 16 14.12 13.44 -6.70
C LYS A 16 14.63 14.78 -6.13
N THR A 17 14.06 15.90 -6.55
CA THR A 17 14.46 17.23 -6.08
C THR A 17 14.09 17.42 -4.60
N ARG A 18 12.92 16.92 -4.20
CA ARG A 18 12.46 16.96 -2.79
C ARG A 18 12.85 15.74 -1.96
N ARG A 19 13.55 14.76 -2.56
CA ARG A 19 13.84 13.44 -1.95
C ARG A 19 12.57 12.79 -1.36
N ALA A 20 11.46 12.89 -2.08
CA ALA A 20 10.16 12.42 -1.63
C ALA A 20 9.63 11.31 -2.54
N LEU A 21 9.02 10.30 -1.91
CA LEU A 21 8.23 9.28 -2.57
C LEU A 21 6.79 9.42 -2.09
N TYR A 22 5.85 9.56 -3.02
CA TYR A 22 4.43 9.66 -2.75
C TYR A 22 3.77 8.35 -3.16
N MET A 23 3.10 7.70 -2.22
CA MET A 23 2.26 6.52 -2.44
C MET A 23 0.81 6.90 -2.15
N LEU A 24 -0.06 6.81 -3.17
CA LEU A 24 -1.45 7.27 -3.09
C LEU A 24 -2.43 6.11 -2.84
N ASN A 25 -1.96 4.87 -2.90
CA ASN A 25 -2.72 3.68 -2.53
C ASN A 25 -2.22 3.08 -1.23
N HIS A 26 -2.96 2.08 -0.73
CA HIS A 26 -2.76 1.49 0.58
C HIS A 26 -2.07 0.12 0.53
N PHE A 27 -0.78 0.07 0.20
CA PHE A 27 -0.02 -1.20 0.23
C PHE A 27 0.25 -1.72 1.65
N GLU A 28 0.11 -0.86 2.65
CA GLU A 28 0.23 -1.21 4.06
C GLU A 28 -0.98 -1.95 4.62
N TYR A 29 -2.11 -1.97 3.89
CA TYR A 29 -3.33 -2.60 4.38
C TYR A 29 -3.18 -4.10 4.57
N ASP A 30 -3.79 -4.58 5.66
CA ASP A 30 -4.00 -5.99 5.88
C ASP A 30 -5.08 -6.54 4.96
N ASN A 31 -5.14 -7.86 4.86
CA ASN A 31 -6.08 -8.53 3.95
C ASN A 31 -7.54 -8.16 4.23
N ARG A 32 -7.88 -7.86 5.49
CA ARG A 32 -9.23 -7.51 5.92
C ARG A 32 -9.55 -6.02 5.94
N SER A 33 -8.57 -5.12 5.82
CA SER A 33 -8.82 -3.67 6.01
C SER A 33 -9.95 -3.13 5.12
N LEU A 34 -9.94 -3.46 3.82
CA LEU A 34 -11.01 -3.07 2.90
C LEU A 34 -12.35 -3.79 3.17
N ALA A 35 -12.31 -5.03 3.66
CA ALA A 35 -13.52 -5.76 4.00
C ALA A 35 -14.18 -5.16 5.25
N ASP A 36 -13.39 -4.83 6.27
CA ASP A 36 -13.88 -4.22 7.50
C ASP A 36 -14.46 -2.81 7.22
N GLU A 37 -13.88 -2.04 6.30
CA GLU A 37 -14.45 -0.77 5.81
C GLU A 37 -15.80 -0.98 5.12
N TYR A 38 -15.89 -1.95 4.21
CA TYR A 38 -17.13 -2.29 3.53
C TYR A 38 -18.22 -2.73 4.51
N GLU A 39 -17.90 -3.66 5.42
CA GLU A 39 -18.84 -4.15 6.44
C GLU A 39 -19.33 -3.02 7.36
N ARG A 40 -18.42 -2.11 7.76
CA ARG A 40 -18.75 -0.92 8.55
C ARG A 40 -19.75 -0.03 7.82
N ASP A 41 -19.49 0.27 6.55
CA ASP A 41 -20.29 1.20 5.77
C ASP A 41 -21.68 0.63 5.45
N VAL A 42 -21.76 -0.66 5.10
CA VAL A 42 -23.03 -1.38 4.95
C VAL A 42 -23.84 -1.35 6.24
N LYS A 43 -23.19 -1.58 7.40
CA LYS A 43 -23.86 -1.51 8.72
C LYS A 43 -24.35 -0.10 9.05
N ALA A 44 -23.68 0.94 8.55
CA ALA A 44 -24.10 2.32 8.65
C ALA A 44 -25.26 2.69 7.69
N GLY A 45 -25.67 1.77 6.82
CA GLY A 45 -26.73 1.98 5.83
C GLY A 45 -26.27 2.80 4.63
N LEU A 46 -24.95 2.87 4.37
CA LEU A 46 -24.40 3.52 3.20
C LEU A 46 -24.51 2.60 1.98
N ASP A 47 -24.74 3.19 0.81
CA ASP A 47 -24.74 2.48 -0.47
C ASP A 47 -23.29 2.31 -0.98
N THR A 48 -22.51 1.53 -0.23
CA THR A 48 -21.10 1.26 -0.55
C THR A 48 -21.00 0.00 -1.42
N PRO A 49 -20.40 0.09 -2.63
CA PRO A 49 -20.21 -1.08 -3.46
C PRO A 49 -19.14 -2.02 -2.87
N PRO A 50 -19.21 -3.34 -3.14
CA PRO A 50 -18.18 -4.27 -2.68
C PRO A 50 -16.81 -3.93 -3.29
N PRO A 51 -15.72 -4.04 -2.51
CA PRO A 51 -14.37 -3.82 -3.02
C PRO A 51 -14.03 -4.74 -4.20
N VAL A 52 -13.51 -4.16 -5.28
CA VAL A 52 -13.16 -4.88 -6.49
C VAL A 52 -11.95 -5.78 -6.25
N ASN A 53 -12.00 -7.03 -6.73
CA ASN A 53 -10.90 -8.01 -6.66
C ASN A 53 -10.40 -8.37 -5.26
N LEU A 54 -11.17 -8.08 -4.21
CA LEU A 54 -10.83 -8.42 -2.83
C LEU A 54 -11.26 -9.83 -2.44
N PHE A 55 -12.51 -10.17 -2.76
CA PHE A 55 -13.13 -11.44 -2.39
C PHE A 55 -12.99 -12.48 -3.51
N PRO A 56 -12.63 -13.74 -3.19
CA PRO A 56 -12.68 -14.85 -4.15
C PRO A 56 -14.01 -14.91 -4.90
N ASN A 57 -13.95 -14.83 -6.23
CA ASN A 57 -15.13 -14.86 -7.12
C ASN A 57 -16.21 -13.80 -6.80
N GLY A 58 -15.87 -12.74 -6.06
CA GLY A 58 -16.81 -11.70 -5.64
C GLY A 58 -17.74 -12.10 -4.48
N ASP A 59 -17.50 -13.23 -3.81
CA ASP A 59 -18.31 -13.68 -2.70
C ASP A 59 -17.91 -12.97 -1.39
N VAL A 60 -18.70 -11.99 -0.97
CA VAL A 60 -18.44 -11.19 0.24
C VAL A 60 -18.57 -11.96 1.56
N THR A 61 -18.99 -13.24 1.51
CA THR A 61 -19.13 -14.08 2.69
C THR A 61 -17.88 -14.88 3.02
N VAL A 62 -16.89 -14.91 2.12
CA VAL A 62 -15.62 -15.60 2.31
C VAL A 62 -14.50 -14.64 2.70
N GLU A 63 -13.40 -15.18 3.22
CA GLU A 63 -12.25 -14.39 3.64
C GLU A 63 -11.55 -13.72 2.43
N PRO A 64 -11.19 -12.43 2.53
CA PRO A 64 -10.44 -11.71 1.50
C PRO A 64 -9.07 -12.32 1.16
N GLU A 65 -8.70 -12.27 -0.12
CA GLU A 65 -7.38 -12.66 -0.59
C GLU A 65 -6.40 -11.48 -0.59
N ASN A 66 -5.26 -11.63 0.10
CA ASN A 66 -4.19 -10.65 0.00
C ASN A 66 -3.31 -10.89 -1.23
N ARG A 67 -3.51 -10.09 -2.28
CA ARG A 67 -2.77 -10.16 -3.55
C ARG A 67 -1.62 -9.16 -3.66
N TRP A 68 -1.48 -8.24 -2.69
CA TRP A 68 -0.51 -7.13 -2.75
C TRP A 68 0.63 -7.23 -1.74
N ARG A 69 0.51 -8.03 -0.69
CA ARG A 69 1.47 -8.10 0.43
C ARG A 69 2.91 -8.32 -0.02
N SER A 70 3.17 -9.17 -1.01
CA SER A 70 4.53 -9.39 -1.53
C SER A 70 5.14 -8.12 -2.10
N HIS A 71 4.37 -7.35 -2.88
CA HIS A 71 4.80 -6.09 -3.47
C HIS A 71 4.97 -4.99 -2.41
N ALA A 72 4.12 -4.98 -1.38
CA ALA A 72 4.28 -4.09 -0.23
C ALA A 72 5.62 -4.34 0.49
N HIS A 73 5.95 -5.60 0.77
CA HIS A 73 7.24 -5.94 1.40
C HIS A 73 8.43 -5.48 0.56
N LEU A 74 8.39 -5.72 -0.76
CA LEU A 74 9.44 -5.28 -1.67
C LEU A 74 9.58 -3.75 -1.68
N LEU A 75 8.47 -3.01 -1.70
CA LEU A 75 8.48 -1.55 -1.69
C LEU A 75 9.17 -1.02 -0.43
N PHE A 76 8.73 -1.45 0.75
CA PHE A 76 9.29 -0.96 2.02
C PHE A 76 10.75 -1.38 2.20
N GLN A 77 11.13 -2.60 1.81
CA GLN A 77 12.52 -3.05 1.86
C GLN A 77 13.43 -2.22 0.94
N ASN A 78 13.00 -2.00 -0.30
CA ASN A 78 13.77 -1.20 -1.26
C ASN A 78 13.89 0.25 -0.81
N TRP A 79 12.81 0.82 -0.27
CA TRP A 79 12.81 2.20 0.21
C TRP A 79 13.75 2.41 1.40
N ILE A 80 13.71 1.53 2.40
CA ILE A 80 14.63 1.60 3.55
C ILE A 80 16.08 1.37 3.09
N SER A 81 16.30 0.42 2.18
CA SER A 81 17.64 0.15 1.64
C SER A 81 18.20 1.36 0.89
N GLU A 82 17.37 2.04 0.09
CA GLU A 82 17.77 3.24 -0.64
C GLU A 82 18.14 4.38 0.32
N ILE A 83 17.34 4.62 1.37
CA ILE A 83 17.66 5.62 2.39
C ILE A 83 19.00 5.32 3.06
N TYR A 84 19.22 4.05 3.45
CA TYR A 84 20.45 3.61 4.09
C TYR A 84 21.67 3.80 3.18
N GLN A 85 21.57 3.43 1.91
CA GLN A 85 22.69 3.51 0.96
C GLN A 85 23.03 4.94 0.53
N THR A 86 22.05 5.85 0.54
CA THR A 86 22.21 7.22 0.01
C THR A 86 22.41 8.28 1.09
N THR A 87 22.15 7.95 2.35
CA THR A 87 22.35 8.89 3.46
C THR A 87 23.79 8.79 3.97
N PRO A 88 24.58 9.88 3.97
CA PRO A 88 25.89 9.88 4.59
C PRO A 88 25.78 9.71 6.11
N TYR A 89 26.62 8.85 6.69
CA TYR A 89 26.75 8.67 8.14
C TYR A 89 28.18 8.28 8.51
N GLU A 90 28.57 8.53 9.76
CA GLU A 90 29.85 8.08 10.33
C GLU A 90 29.64 6.74 11.04
N LEU A 91 30.29 5.69 10.56
CA LEU A 91 30.15 4.32 11.09
C LEU A 91 30.55 4.23 12.56
N GLU A 92 31.57 4.99 12.97
CA GLU A 92 32.09 5.00 14.34
C GLU A 92 31.11 5.59 15.36
N LYS A 93 30.04 6.25 14.92
CA LYS A 93 29.01 6.82 15.80
C LYS A 93 27.80 5.90 15.99
N ILE A 94 27.74 4.76 15.31
CA ILE A 94 26.60 3.85 15.36
C ILE A 94 26.76 2.88 16.55
N GLY A 95 25.83 2.92 17.50
CA GLY A 95 25.76 1.97 18.62
C GLY A 95 26.79 2.18 19.74
N ASN A 96 27.53 3.29 19.69
CA ASN A 96 28.44 3.75 20.76
C ASN A 96 27.72 4.63 21.79
#